data_AF-A0A7C4BF21-F1
#
_entry.id   AF-A0A7C4BF21-F1
#
_cell.length_a   1.000
_cell.length_b   1.000
_cell.length_c   1.000
_cell.angle_alpha   90.00
_cell.angle_beta   90.00
_cell.angle_gamma   90.00
#
_symmetry.space_group_name_H-M   'P 1'
#
loop_
_entity.id
_entity.type
_entity.pdbx_description
1 polymer ?
#
loop_
_entity_poly.entity_id
_entity_poly.type
_entity_poly.pdbx_seq_one_letter_code
_entity_poly.pdbx_strand_id
1 'polypeptide(L)'
;MKESSTGKKGVWAKVISFDLSARGSLKVRFYRKLFGYFNIKRRGGRTYKAFTPGLLSKIPHIQLGKSVVAVPPEASDEVLEFLSNPAWKPIEIHVIDALLSPAQRIEAIKRILEMPVRLSTGEVSLKQAVEVVSRRGSKDSDYRYLLSLLSQLGKYEWLEEEVQRLRDSLGSR
;
A
#
# COMPACT_ATOMS: atom_id res chain seq x y z
N MET A 1 5.79 -2.58 44.20
CA MET A 1 6.36 -1.67 43.18
C MET A 1 5.88 -2.12 41.81
N LYS A 2 5.22 -1.25 41.05
CA LYS A 2 4.75 -1.54 39.69
C LYS A 2 5.95 -1.37 38.75
N GLU A 3 6.44 -2.46 38.17
CA GLU A 3 7.35 -2.37 37.03
C GLU A 3 6.53 -2.02 35.79
N SER A 4 6.64 -0.76 35.37
CA SER A 4 6.16 -0.25 34.11
C SER A 4 7.08 -0.74 32.99
N SER A 5 6.91 -1.98 32.53
CA SER A 5 7.54 -2.50 31.33
C SER A 5 6.65 -2.26 30.11
N THR A 6 6.42 -1.00 29.71
CA THR A 6 5.98 -0.66 28.35
C THR A 6 7.17 -0.83 27.39
N GLY A 7 7.68 -2.05 27.34
CA GLY A 7 8.74 -2.46 26.42
C GLY A 7 8.21 -2.35 25.00
N LYS A 8 8.92 -1.56 24.19
CA LYS A 8 8.73 -1.39 22.75
C LYS A 8 8.75 -2.75 22.05
N LYS A 9 7.61 -3.47 22.02
CA LYS A 9 7.49 -4.70 21.23
C LYS A 9 7.61 -4.30 19.77
N GLY A 10 8.64 -4.80 19.11
CA GLY A 10 8.80 -4.63 17.67
C GLY A 10 7.72 -5.40 16.92
N VAL A 11 7.58 -5.10 15.64
CA VAL A 11 6.58 -5.68 14.75
C VAL A 11 7.30 -6.58 13.76
N TRP A 12 6.84 -7.82 13.62
CA TRP A 12 7.42 -8.75 12.66
C TRP A 12 7.16 -8.31 11.21
N ALA A 13 8.17 -8.51 10.38
CA ALA A 13 8.15 -8.18 8.96
C ALA A 13 8.95 -9.20 8.16
N LYS A 14 8.56 -9.37 6.90
CA LYS A 14 9.37 -10.04 5.89
C LYS A 14 10.12 -8.98 5.11
N VAL A 15 11.44 -9.00 5.19
CA VAL A 15 12.33 -8.18 4.36
C VAL A 15 12.62 -8.95 3.10
N ILE A 16 12.18 -8.42 1.98
CA ILE A 16 12.35 -8.99 0.64
C ILE A 16 13.34 -8.10 -0.10
N SER A 17 14.50 -8.66 -0.38
CA SER A 17 15.51 -8.07 -1.26
C SER A 17 15.43 -8.78 -2.61
N PHE A 18 15.51 -8.04 -3.70
CA PHE A 18 15.56 -8.62 -5.03
C PHE A 18 16.58 -7.91 -5.91
N ASP A 19 17.23 -8.64 -6.81
CA ASP A 19 18.06 -8.04 -7.86
C ASP A 19 17.49 -8.39 -9.23
N LEU A 20 17.12 -7.34 -9.97
CA LEU A 20 16.49 -7.44 -11.27
C LEU A 20 17.53 -7.13 -12.35
N SER A 21 17.92 -8.15 -13.11
CA SER A 21 18.89 -8.00 -14.21
C SER A 21 18.30 -7.30 -15.44
N ALA A 22 16.96 -7.15 -15.52
CA ALA A 22 16.28 -6.50 -16.63
C ALA A 22 16.76 -5.05 -16.85
N ARG A 23 16.75 -4.60 -18.11
CA ARG A 23 17.17 -3.26 -18.53
C ARG A 23 16.08 -2.53 -19.30
N GLY A 24 16.27 -1.22 -19.50
CA GLY A 24 15.41 -0.40 -20.34
C GLY A 24 13.93 -0.42 -19.92
N SER A 25 13.05 -0.53 -20.92
CA SER A 25 11.59 -0.48 -20.73
C SER A 25 11.05 -1.58 -19.82
N LEU A 26 11.69 -2.76 -19.79
CA LEU A 26 11.28 -3.88 -18.94
C LEU A 26 11.51 -3.55 -17.46
N LYS A 27 12.68 -2.99 -17.12
CA LYS A 27 12.99 -2.50 -15.77
C LYS A 27 11.98 -1.43 -15.33
N VAL A 28 11.67 -0.48 -16.21
CA VAL A 28 10.68 0.56 -15.94
C VAL A 28 9.30 -0.06 -15.70
N ARG A 29 8.87 -1.01 -16.54
CA ARG A 29 7.58 -1.69 -16.40
C ARG A 29 7.49 -2.45 -15.09
N PHE A 30 8.55 -3.17 -14.69
CA PHE A 30 8.62 -3.86 -13.41
C PHE A 30 8.37 -2.90 -12.24
N TYR A 31 9.14 -1.83 -12.14
CA TYR A 31 9.01 -0.88 -11.02
C TYR A 31 7.66 -0.16 -11.02
N ARG A 32 7.09 0.15 -12.20
CA ARG A 32 5.74 0.70 -12.31
C ARG A 32 4.67 -0.27 -11.82
N LYS A 33 4.83 -1.56 -12.09
CA LYS A 33 3.90 -2.59 -11.62
C LYS A 33 4.06 -2.88 -10.13
N LEU A 34 5.28 -2.77 -9.61
CA LEU A 34 5.56 -2.97 -8.19
C LEU A 34 5.10 -1.79 -7.34
N PHE A 35 5.51 -0.56 -7.66
CA PHE A 35 5.28 0.63 -6.83
C PHE A 35 4.09 1.49 -7.26
N GLY A 36 3.63 1.33 -8.51
CA GLY A 36 2.69 2.25 -9.12
C GLY A 36 3.39 3.43 -9.79
N TYR A 37 2.61 4.26 -10.48
CA TYR A 37 3.13 5.43 -11.18
C TYR A 37 2.03 6.43 -11.51
N PHE A 38 2.42 7.69 -11.71
CA PHE A 38 1.50 8.71 -12.20
C PHE A 38 1.58 8.79 -13.73
N ASN A 39 0.41 8.75 -14.36
CA ASN A 39 0.23 9.11 -15.76
C ASN A 39 -0.10 10.59 -15.85
N ILE A 40 0.68 11.32 -16.65
CA ILE A 40 0.44 12.72 -16.95
C ILE A 40 -0.13 12.81 -18.36
N LYS A 41 -1.36 13.30 -18.50
CA LYS A 41 -2.04 13.53 -19.79
C LYS A 41 -2.28 15.02 -19.99
N ARG A 42 -1.99 15.54 -21.18
CA ARG A 42 -2.34 16.91 -21.58
C ARG A 42 -3.55 16.86 -22.50
N ARG A 43 -4.60 17.61 -22.20
CA ARG A 43 -5.79 17.74 -23.06
C ARG A 43 -6.29 19.18 -22.99
N GLY A 44 -6.38 19.84 -24.16
CA GLY A 44 -6.92 21.21 -24.27
C GLY A 44 -6.23 22.23 -23.36
N GLY A 45 -4.89 22.21 -23.28
CA GLY A 45 -4.11 23.11 -22.44
C GLY A 45 -4.08 22.76 -20.94
N ARG A 46 -4.88 21.79 -20.47
CA ARG A 46 -4.87 21.32 -19.07
C ARG A 46 -4.04 20.06 -18.90
N THR A 47 -3.28 19.99 -17.80
CA THR A 47 -2.51 18.81 -17.41
C THR A 47 -3.27 18.02 -16.36
N TYR A 48 -3.55 16.74 -16.65
CA TYR A 48 -4.22 15.80 -15.76
C TYR A 48 -3.19 14.78 -15.28
N LYS A 49 -3.08 14.63 -13.95
CA LYS A 49 -2.26 13.60 -13.32
C LYS A 49 -3.21 12.54 -12.76
N ALA A 50 -2.97 11.27 -13.10
CA ALA A 50 -3.75 10.15 -12.60
C ALA A 50 -2.82 9.07 -12.07
N PHE A 51 -3.03 8.63 -10.83
CA PHE A 51 -2.27 7.54 -10.25
C PHE A 51 -2.73 6.19 -10.80
N THR A 52 -1.78 5.32 -11.09
CA THR A 52 -2.00 3.91 -11.41
C THR A 52 -1.33 3.09 -10.32
N PRO A 53 -2.09 2.42 -9.44
CA PRO A 53 -1.53 1.69 -8.32
C PRO A 53 -0.72 0.49 -8.81
N GLY A 54 0.41 0.24 -8.16
CA GLY A 54 1.16 -1.00 -8.24
C GLY A 54 0.76 -1.95 -7.12
N LEU A 55 1.44 -3.09 -7.05
CA LEU A 55 1.25 -4.09 -6.00
C LEU A 55 1.41 -3.48 -4.60
N LEU A 56 2.55 -2.84 -4.36
CA LEU A 56 2.91 -2.25 -3.06
C LEU A 56 2.09 -1.01 -2.72
N SER A 57 1.32 -0.45 -3.66
CA SER A 57 0.36 0.61 -3.34
C SER A 57 -0.77 0.09 -2.44
N LYS A 58 -1.02 -1.22 -2.40
CA LYS A 58 -2.05 -1.85 -1.57
C LYS A 58 -1.48 -2.71 -0.44
N ILE A 59 -0.16 -2.69 -0.24
CA ILE A 59 0.52 -3.45 0.82
C ILE A 59 1.23 -2.43 1.71
N PRO A 60 0.95 -2.38 3.02
CA PRO A 60 1.70 -1.51 3.91
C PRO A 60 3.17 -1.97 3.91
N HIS A 61 4.07 -1.13 3.42
CA HIS A 61 5.46 -1.52 3.23
C HIS A 61 6.41 -0.39 3.61
N ILE A 62 7.65 -0.79 3.90
CA ILE A 62 8.76 0.13 4.11
C ILE A 62 9.77 -0.11 3.01
N GLN A 63 10.18 0.98 2.37
CA GLN A 63 11.24 0.92 1.39
C GLN A 63 12.58 1.13 2.09
N LEU A 64 13.35 0.05 2.25
CA LEU A 64 14.70 0.07 2.84
C LEU A 64 15.77 0.36 1.78
N GLY A 65 15.45 0.15 0.52
CA GLY A 65 16.28 0.47 -0.63
C GLY A 65 15.48 0.40 -1.93
N LYS A 66 16.14 0.60 -3.08
CA LYS A 66 15.46 0.55 -4.40
C LYS A 66 14.83 -0.81 -4.69
N SER A 67 15.46 -1.87 -4.20
CA SER A 67 15.01 -3.25 -4.39
C SER A 67 14.94 -4.04 -3.09
N VAL A 68 14.78 -3.32 -1.96
CA VAL A 68 14.65 -3.93 -0.64
C VAL A 68 13.43 -3.33 0.03
N VAL A 69 12.45 -4.18 0.34
CA VAL A 69 11.19 -3.77 0.95
C VAL A 69 10.88 -4.64 2.16
N ALA A 70 10.37 -4.04 3.22
CA ALA A 70 9.80 -4.76 4.35
C ALA A 70 8.29 -4.72 4.26
N VAL A 71 7.64 -5.88 4.38
CA VAL A 71 6.18 -6.05 4.29
C VAL A 71 5.68 -6.85 5.51
N PRO A 72 4.39 -6.75 5.86
CA PRO A 72 3.80 -7.65 6.84
C PRO A 72 3.92 -9.11 6.38
N PRO A 73 4.09 -10.08 7.29
CA PRO A 73 4.29 -11.48 6.93
C PRO A 73 3.23 -12.04 5.96
N GLU A 74 1.97 -11.64 6.14
CA GLU A 74 0.83 -12.10 5.34
C GLU A 74 0.87 -11.59 3.89
N ALA A 75 1.62 -10.52 3.61
CA ALA A 75 1.82 -9.99 2.27
C ALA A 75 3.00 -10.63 1.52
N SER A 76 3.82 -11.43 2.21
CA SER A 76 5.05 -12.00 1.63
C SER A 76 4.74 -12.83 0.40
N ASP A 77 3.73 -13.69 0.46
CA ASP A 77 3.38 -14.59 -0.64
C ASP A 77 2.92 -13.81 -1.88
N GLU A 78 2.13 -12.76 -1.71
CA GLU A 78 1.67 -11.89 -2.80
C GLU A 78 2.85 -11.16 -3.48
N VAL A 79 3.85 -10.72 -2.70
CA VAL A 79 5.06 -10.11 -3.25
C VAL A 79 5.92 -11.15 -3.97
N LEU A 80 6.09 -12.34 -3.40
CA LEU A 80 6.88 -13.41 -4.01
C LEU A 80 6.23 -13.94 -5.29
N GLU A 81 4.90 -14.04 -5.35
CA GLU A 81 4.15 -14.39 -6.56
C GLU A 81 4.42 -13.37 -7.67
N PHE A 82 4.36 -12.07 -7.35
CA PHE A 82 4.70 -11.02 -8.30
C PHE A 82 6.14 -11.14 -8.82
N LEU A 83 7.11 -11.34 -7.92
CA LEU A 83 8.53 -11.43 -8.26
C LEU A 83 8.85 -12.72 -9.05
N SER A 84 8.11 -13.80 -8.82
CA SER A 84 8.30 -15.09 -9.48
C SER A 84 7.78 -15.13 -10.92
N ASN A 85 7.09 -14.07 -11.38
CA ASN A 85 6.57 -13.99 -12.73
C ASN A 85 7.70 -14.18 -13.77
N PRO A 86 7.56 -15.12 -14.72
CA PRO A 86 8.58 -15.40 -15.74
C PRO A 86 9.01 -14.17 -16.54
N ALA A 87 8.13 -13.17 -16.68
CA ALA A 87 8.43 -11.93 -17.40
C ALA A 87 9.55 -11.09 -16.75
N TRP A 88 9.88 -11.34 -15.48
CA TRP A 88 10.92 -10.61 -14.75
C TRP A 88 12.27 -11.33 -14.70
N LYS A 89 12.33 -12.58 -15.17
CA LYS A 89 13.57 -13.37 -15.10
C LYS A 89 14.65 -12.84 -16.06
N PRO A 90 15.94 -12.93 -15.69
CA PRO A 90 16.44 -13.43 -14.41
C PRO A 90 16.27 -12.40 -13.28
N ILE A 91 15.88 -12.91 -12.11
CA ILE A 91 15.71 -12.14 -10.87
C ILE A 91 16.22 -12.99 -9.70
N GLU A 92 17.05 -12.41 -8.85
CA GLU A 92 17.49 -13.01 -7.60
C GLU A 92 16.63 -12.48 -6.45
N ILE A 93 16.23 -13.34 -5.52
CA ILE A 93 15.31 -12.98 -4.43
C ILE A 93 15.83 -13.55 -3.12
N HIS A 94 15.89 -12.70 -2.10
CA HIS A 94 16.26 -13.05 -0.72
C HIS A 94 15.16 -12.61 0.22
N VAL A 95 14.78 -13.47 1.16
CA VAL A 95 13.74 -13.21 2.15
C VAL A 95 14.31 -13.44 3.54
N ILE A 96 14.16 -12.45 4.41
CA ILE A 96 14.68 -12.48 5.78
C ILE A 96 13.58 -12.01 6.73
N ASP A 97 13.44 -12.68 7.86
CA ASP A 97 12.61 -12.19 8.96
C ASP A 97 13.30 -11.05 9.71
N ALA A 98 12.57 -9.96 9.92
CA ALA A 98 13.08 -8.81 10.65
C ALA A 98 12.05 -8.29 11.65
N LEU A 99 12.57 -7.73 12.74
CA LEU A 99 11.78 -7.03 13.73
C LEU A 99 11.89 -5.53 13.49
N LEU A 100 10.79 -4.89 13.11
CA LEU A 100 10.71 -3.46 12.87
C LEU A 100 10.30 -2.69 14.13
N SER A 101 10.72 -1.43 14.20
CA SER A 101 10.23 -0.53 15.25
C SER A 101 8.75 -0.17 15.04
N PRO A 102 8.01 0.15 16.10
CA PRO A 102 6.64 0.68 15.96
C PRO A 102 6.56 1.94 15.07
N ALA A 103 7.57 2.81 15.12
CA ALA A 103 7.64 4.02 14.30
C ALA A 103 7.69 3.70 12.79
N GLN A 104 8.46 2.67 12.43
CA GLN A 104 8.56 2.15 11.07
C GLN A 104 7.21 1.59 10.57
N ARG A 105 6.51 0.81 11.40
CA ARG A 105 5.14 0.34 11.07
C ARG A 105 4.19 1.54 10.85
N ILE A 106 4.23 2.54 11.74
CA ILE A 106 3.38 3.74 11.63
C ILE A 106 3.63 4.48 10.32
N GLU A 107 4.90 4.59 9.89
CA GLU A 107 5.23 5.21 8.60
C GLU A 107 4.64 4.43 7.42
N ALA A 108 4.73 3.10 7.44
CA ALA A 108 4.14 2.24 6.42
C ALA A 108 2.61 2.42 6.31
N ILE A 109 1.92 2.49 7.46
CA ILE A 109 0.48 2.75 7.52
C ILE A 109 0.15 4.13 6.94
N LYS A 110 0.87 5.18 7.36
CA LYS A 110 0.66 6.55 6.86
C LYS A 110 0.75 6.61 5.34
N ARG A 111 1.71 5.93 4.72
CA ARG A 111 1.85 5.90 3.26
C ARG A 111 0.64 5.29 2.56
N ILE A 112 0.00 4.27 3.14
CA ILE A 112 -1.23 3.68 2.61
C ILE A 112 -2.40 4.64 2.76
N LEU A 113 -2.52 5.32 3.90
CA LEU A 113 -3.57 6.32 4.12
C LEU A 113 -3.47 7.50 3.15
N GLU A 114 -2.25 7.87 2.77
CA GLU A 114 -1.97 8.94 1.80
C GLU A 114 -1.98 8.46 0.34
N MET A 115 -2.25 7.17 0.08
CA MET A 115 -2.26 6.67 -1.29
C MET A 115 -3.39 7.35 -2.10
N PRO A 116 -3.15 7.75 -3.36
CA PRO A 116 -4.18 8.35 -4.18
C PRO A 116 -5.27 7.33 -4.54
N VAL A 117 -6.52 7.73 -4.33
CA VAL A 117 -7.73 6.97 -4.61
C VAL A 117 -8.64 7.80 -5.49
N ARG A 118 -9.15 7.20 -6.57
CA ARG A 118 -10.01 7.87 -7.54
C ARG A 118 -11.47 7.61 -7.24
N LEU A 119 -12.18 8.66 -6.87
CA LEU A 119 -13.62 8.71 -6.73
C LEU A 119 -14.28 9.31 -7.99
N SER A 120 -15.60 9.25 -8.05
CA SER A 120 -16.39 9.94 -9.08
C SER A 120 -16.10 11.45 -9.17
N THR A 121 -15.74 12.07 -8.05
CA THR A 121 -15.46 13.51 -7.95
C THR A 121 -14.00 13.91 -8.15
N GLY A 122 -13.08 12.94 -8.28
CA GLY A 122 -11.66 13.22 -8.46
C GLY A 122 -10.75 12.27 -7.68
N GLU A 123 -9.45 12.53 -7.77
CA GLU A 123 -8.41 11.80 -7.03
C GLU A 123 -8.09 12.54 -5.72
N VAL A 124 -8.17 11.81 -4.60
CA VAL A 124 -7.87 12.29 -3.23
C VAL A 124 -7.12 11.19 -2.46
N SER A 125 -6.56 11.46 -1.28
CA SER A 125 -5.96 10.39 -0.48
C SER A 125 -7.02 9.41 0.04
N LEU A 126 -6.65 8.16 0.35
CA LEU A 126 -7.57 7.17 0.92
C LEU A 126 -8.30 7.71 2.16
N LYS A 127 -7.56 8.37 3.06
CA LYS A 127 -8.14 8.98 4.26
C LYS A 127 -9.21 10.01 3.90
N GLN A 128 -8.90 10.93 2.98
CA GLN A 128 -9.85 11.94 2.51
C GLN A 128 -11.04 11.32 1.76
N ALA A 129 -10.81 10.24 1.00
CA ALA A 129 -11.84 9.55 0.26
C ALA A 129 -12.93 9.02 1.20
N VAL A 130 -12.52 8.40 2.31
CA VAL A 130 -13.42 7.93 3.37
C VAL A 130 -14.21 9.09 3.96
N GLU A 131 -13.56 10.19 4.32
CA GLU A 131 -14.24 11.37 4.88
C GLU A 131 -15.29 11.95 3.90
N VAL A 132 -14.93 12.09 2.62
CA VAL A 132 -15.81 12.62 1.57
C VAL A 132 -17.05 11.74 1.40
N VAL A 133 -16.86 10.43 1.30
CA VAL A 133 -17.98 9.48 1.11
C VAL A 133 -18.86 9.40 2.36
N SER A 134 -18.26 9.38 3.56
CA SER A 134 -19.00 9.36 4.83
C SER A 134 -19.90 10.58 5.00
N ARG A 135 -19.42 11.77 4.61
CA ARG A 135 -20.21 13.02 4.64
C ARG A 135 -21.40 12.99 3.67
N ARG A 136 -21.27 12.38 2.50
CA ARG A 136 -22.40 12.22 1.56
C ARG A 136 -23.48 11.32 2.11
N GLY A 137 -23.10 10.21 2.76
CA GLY A 137 -24.05 9.22 3.29
C GLY A 137 -24.80 8.42 2.22
N SER A 138 -24.37 8.51 0.97
CA SER A 138 -24.91 7.73 -0.14
C SER A 138 -24.16 6.40 -0.25
N LYS A 139 -24.87 5.28 -0.43
CA LYS A 139 -24.29 3.95 -0.67
C LYS A 139 -24.07 3.68 -2.17
N ASP A 140 -23.47 4.67 -2.84
CA ASP A 140 -23.21 4.68 -4.27
C ASP A 140 -22.00 3.79 -4.66
N SER A 141 -21.54 3.93 -5.91
CA SER A 141 -20.37 3.22 -6.42
C SER A 141 -19.08 3.55 -5.67
N ASP A 142 -18.90 4.81 -5.23
CA ASP A 142 -17.70 5.23 -4.50
C ASP A 142 -17.67 4.55 -3.12
N TYR A 143 -18.82 4.48 -2.45
CA TYR A 143 -18.97 3.74 -1.19
C TYR A 143 -18.61 2.25 -1.33
N ARG A 144 -19.18 1.56 -2.32
CA ARG A 144 -18.90 0.12 -2.55
C ARG A 144 -17.43 -0.12 -2.89
N TYR A 145 -16.85 0.77 -3.70
CA TYR A 145 -15.45 0.72 -4.06
C TYR A 145 -14.55 0.85 -2.82
N LEU A 146 -14.80 1.86 -1.96
CA LEU A 146 -14.04 2.04 -0.73
C LEU A 146 -14.20 0.86 0.24
N LEU A 147 -15.40 0.31 0.41
CA LEU A 147 -15.60 -0.89 1.24
C LEU A 147 -14.80 -2.08 0.73
N SER A 148 -14.80 -2.32 -0.58
CA SER A 148 -14.00 -3.38 -1.19
C SER A 148 -12.51 -3.17 -0.97
N LEU A 149 -12.04 -1.94 -1.19
CA LEU A 149 -10.64 -1.56 -0.98
C LEU A 149 -10.21 -1.71 0.48
N LEU A 150 -11.00 -1.22 1.43
CA LEU A 150 -10.74 -1.38 2.87
C LEU A 150 -10.74 -2.85 3.27
N SER A 151 -11.59 -3.68 2.64
CA SER A 151 -11.56 -5.13 2.88
C SER A 151 -10.30 -5.80 2.36
N GLN A 152 -9.78 -5.37 1.22
CA GLN A 152 -8.48 -5.83 0.73
C GLN A 152 -7.32 -5.40 1.65
N LEU A 153 -7.39 -4.18 2.22
CA LEU A 153 -6.36 -3.67 3.12
C LEU A 153 -6.43 -4.29 4.53
N GLY A 154 -7.64 -4.63 4.99
CA GLY A 154 -7.88 -5.20 6.32
C GLY A 154 -7.36 -6.63 6.50
N LYS A 155 -6.82 -7.26 5.44
CA LYS A 155 -6.18 -8.58 5.56
C LYS A 155 -4.76 -8.51 6.15
N TYR A 156 -4.18 -7.32 6.26
CA TYR A 156 -2.84 -7.14 6.81
C TYR A 156 -2.93 -6.69 8.27
N GLU A 157 -2.32 -7.44 9.18
CA GLU A 157 -2.28 -7.15 10.61
C GLU A 157 -1.81 -5.71 10.88
N TRP A 158 -0.85 -5.22 10.09
CA TRP A 158 -0.34 -3.86 10.26
C TRP A 158 -1.42 -2.78 10.11
N LEU A 159 -2.44 -3.02 9.28
CA LEU A 159 -3.50 -2.07 8.95
C LEU A 159 -4.82 -2.33 9.67
N GLU A 160 -4.97 -3.45 10.38
CA GLU A 160 -6.25 -3.92 10.93
C GLU A 160 -7.00 -2.83 11.72
N GLU A 161 -6.35 -2.25 12.73
CA GLU A 161 -6.95 -1.19 13.56
C GLU A 161 -7.37 0.03 12.75
N GLU A 162 -6.52 0.47 11.82
CA GLU A 162 -6.77 1.69 11.05
C GLU A 162 -7.85 1.47 9.99
N VAL A 163 -7.87 0.30 9.37
CA VAL A 163 -8.95 -0.12 8.46
C VAL A 163 -10.26 -0.21 9.19
N GLN A 164 -10.29 -0.73 10.42
CA GLN A 164 -11.50 -0.78 11.23
C GLN A 164 -12.01 0.63 11.54
N ARG A 165 -11.15 1.56 11.96
CA ARG A 165 -11.52 2.98 12.17
C ARG A 165 -12.11 3.63 10.91
N LEU A 166 -11.52 3.36 9.75
CA LEU A 166 -12.02 3.89 8.46
C LEU A 166 -13.38 3.28 8.09
N ARG A 167 -13.58 1.97 8.34
CA ARG A 167 -14.87 1.30 8.13
C ARG A 167 -15.93 1.85 9.06
N ASP A 168 -15.61 2.06 10.33
CA ASP A 168 -16.53 2.64 11.32
C ASP A 168 -16.94 4.05 10.90
N SER A 169 -15.99 4.83 10.35
CA SER A 169 -16.27 6.17 9.80
C SER A 169 -17.25 6.12 8.62
N LEU A 170 -17.12 5.12 7.73
CA LEU A 170 -18.06 4.90 6.63
C LEU A 170 -19.42 4.35 7.09
N GLY A 171 -19.45 3.60 8.20
CA GLY A 171 -20.63 2.91 8.72
C GLY A 171 -21.41 3.70 9.78
N SER A 172 -20.84 4.74 10.36
CA SER A 172 -21.47 5.58 11.40
C SER A 172 -22.59 6.44 10.79
N ARG A 173 -23.78 5.84 10.61
CA ARG A 173 -25.09 6.49 10.50
C ARG A 173 -26.19 5.58 11.02
#